data_AF-A0A4Z2DJ19-F1
#
_entry.id   AF-A0A4Z2DJ19-F1
#
_cell.length_a   1.000
_cell.length_b   1.000
_cell.length_c   1.000
_cell.angle_alpha   90.00
_cell.angle_beta   90.00
_cell.angle_gamma   90.00
#
_symmetry.space_group_name_H-M   'P 1'
#
loop_
_entity.id
_entity.type
_entity.pdbx_description
1 polymer ?
#
loop_
_entity_poly.entity_id
_entity_poly.type
_entity_poly.pdbx_seq_one_letter_code
_entity_poly.pdbx_strand_id
1 'polypeptide(L)'
;ELTPPDSPLGAVECLPQLFSGELHPNLECYGIKSSTDCPHRLVYFVAIIDILTRYGMRKRTAQTYKTVKHGADGGSVKPEFYGRRLLDLQGIEVTSG
;
A
#
# COMPACT_ATOMS: atom_id res chain seq x y z
N GLU A 1 49.81 -3.29 -7.94
CA GLU A 1 48.42 -3.79 -7.87
C GLU A 1 47.83 -3.38 -6.54
N LEU A 2 46.71 -2.65 -6.54
CA LEU A 2 46.02 -2.22 -5.33
C LEU A 2 44.65 -2.90 -5.30
N THR A 3 44.59 -4.11 -4.75
CA THR A 3 43.32 -4.72 -4.38
C THR A 3 42.75 -3.91 -3.22
N PRO A 4 41.47 -3.47 -3.26
CA PRO A 4 40.88 -2.77 -2.13
C PRO A 4 40.89 -3.68 -0.89
N PRO A 5 41.05 -3.11 0.32
CA PRO A 5 41.05 -3.91 1.54
C PRO A 5 39.71 -4.64 1.68
N ASP A 6 39.76 -5.92 2.06
CA ASP A 6 38.56 -6.70 2.33
C ASP A 6 37.74 -6.02 3.42
N SER A 7 36.43 -5.96 3.19
CA SER A 7 35.48 -5.37 4.13
C SER A 7 35.54 -6.15 5.45
N PRO A 8 35.46 -5.47 6.62
CA PRO A 8 35.52 -6.17 7.90
C PRO A 8 34.43 -7.23 7.92
N LEU A 9 34.80 -8.48 8.24
CA LEU A 9 33.83 -9.51 8.58
C LEU A 9 33.07 -9.01 9.81
N GLY A 10 31.93 -8.38 9.57
CA GLY A 10 30.96 -8.05 10.59
C GLY A 10 30.61 -9.37 11.27
N ALA A 11 31.07 -9.50 12.51
CA ALA A 11 30.68 -10.55 13.42
C ALA A 11 29.18 -10.44 13.69
N VAL A 12 28.38 -10.98 12.78
CA VAL A 12 27.07 -11.54 13.05
C VAL A 12 26.98 -12.75 12.15
N GLU A 13 27.20 -13.91 12.76
CA GLU A 13 26.69 -15.16 12.23
C GLU A 13 25.26 -14.90 11.76
N CYS A 14 25.04 -15.08 10.46
CA CYS A 14 23.70 -15.12 9.87
C CYS A 14 23.03 -16.41 10.35
N LEU A 15 22.87 -16.57 11.65
CA LEU A 15 21.68 -17.23 12.16
C LEU A 15 20.54 -16.44 11.54
N PRO A 16 19.60 -17.07 10.81
CA PRO A 16 18.37 -16.38 10.50
C PRO A 16 17.83 -15.96 11.86
N GLN A 17 17.90 -14.66 12.18
CA GLN A 17 17.15 -14.13 13.31
C GLN A 17 15.73 -14.57 13.01
N LEU A 18 15.27 -15.59 13.72
CA LEU A 18 13.90 -16.08 13.66
C LEU A 18 13.08 -14.82 13.85
N PHE A 19 12.47 -14.36 12.77
CA PHE A 19 11.69 -13.15 12.78
C PHE A 19 10.60 -13.38 13.83
N SER A 20 10.73 -12.73 14.99
CA SER A 20 9.82 -12.97 16.13
C SER A 20 8.37 -12.68 15.75
N GLY A 21 8.16 -11.87 14.69
CA GLY A 21 6.85 -11.48 14.21
C GLY A 21 6.07 -10.68 15.25
N GLU A 22 6.78 -10.10 16.23
CA GLU A 22 6.20 -9.35 17.32
C GLU A 22 6.16 -7.87 16.95
N LEU A 23 4.97 -7.27 17.06
CA LEU A 23 4.74 -5.90 16.63
C LEU A 23 4.80 -4.95 17.81
N HIS A 24 5.56 -3.86 17.69
CA HIS A 24 5.58 -2.83 18.70
C HIS A 24 4.31 -1.97 18.61
N PRO A 25 3.47 -1.92 19.66
CA PRO A 25 2.12 -1.38 19.57
C PRO A 25 2.07 0.11 19.17
N ASN A 26 3.10 0.89 19.51
CA ASN A 26 3.14 2.32 19.23
C ASN A 26 3.92 2.69 17.96
N LEU A 27 4.80 1.81 17.48
CA LEU A 27 5.67 2.11 16.33
C LEU A 27 5.14 1.47 15.05
N GLU A 28 4.43 0.34 15.18
CA GLU A 28 4.01 -0.50 14.07
C GLU A 28 2.48 -0.59 14.01
N CYS A 29 1.82 0.55 14.16
CA CYS A 29 0.36 0.66 14.21
C CYS A 29 -0.37 0.22 12.92
N TYR A 30 0.35 0.09 11.81
CA TYR A 30 -0.17 -0.42 10.53
C TYR A 30 0.13 -1.91 10.30
N GLY A 31 0.83 -2.56 11.23
CA GLY A 31 1.22 -3.95 11.12
C GLY A 31 0.05 -4.90 11.43
N ILE A 32 -0.18 -5.86 10.55
CA ILE A 32 -1.20 -6.90 10.66
C ILE A 32 -0.51 -8.25 10.48
N LYS A 33 -0.59 -9.13 11.50
CA LYS A 33 -0.02 -10.47 11.40
C LYS A 33 -0.91 -11.34 10.51
N SER A 34 -0.30 -12.22 9.71
CA SER A 34 -1.00 -13.27 8.99
C SER A 34 -1.71 -14.22 9.96
N SER A 35 -2.72 -14.95 9.47
CA SER A 35 -3.36 -16.02 10.25
C SER A 35 -2.33 -17.04 10.74
N THR A 36 -2.61 -17.68 11.87
CA THR A 36 -1.79 -18.77 12.42
C THR A 36 -1.68 -19.97 11.49
N ASP A 37 -2.67 -20.12 10.60
CA ASP A 37 -2.79 -21.25 9.68
C ASP A 37 -2.09 -20.98 8.34
N CYS A 38 -1.53 -19.77 8.13
CA CYS A 38 -0.78 -19.47 6.92
C CYS A 38 0.54 -20.27 6.88
N PRO A 39 0.92 -20.83 5.72
CA PRO A 39 2.15 -21.61 5.58
C PRO A 39 3.42 -20.78 5.82
N HIS A 40 3.33 -19.46 5.66
CA HIS A 40 4.38 -18.50 5.96
C HIS A 40 3.89 -17.49 6.99
N ARG A 41 4.69 -17.26 8.03
CA ARG A 41 4.45 -16.21 9.03
C ARG A 41 4.81 -14.86 8.39
N LEU A 42 3.79 -14.07 8.06
CA LEU A 42 3.96 -12.76 7.43
C LEU A 42 3.40 -11.66 8.32
N VAL A 43 3.93 -10.45 8.12
CA VAL A 43 3.39 -9.22 8.68
C VAL A 43 3.12 -8.28 7.51
N TYR A 44 1.87 -7.87 7.36
CA TYR A 44 1.43 -6.92 6.35
C TYR A 44 1.40 -5.53 6.96
N PHE A 45 2.04 -4.56 6.29
CA PHE A 45 1.90 -3.14 6.65
C PHE A 45 0.99 -2.48 5.62
N VAL A 46 -0.22 -2.12 6.02
CA VAL A 46 -1.26 -1.59 5.12
C VAL A 46 -1.72 -0.24 5.63
N ALA A 47 -1.70 0.77 4.76
CA ALA A 47 -2.15 2.12 5.06
C ALA A 47 -2.82 2.77 3.85
N ILE A 48 -3.79 3.66 4.10
CA ILE A 48 -4.35 4.53 3.07
C ILE A 48 -3.38 5.71 2.89
N ILE A 49 -2.96 5.94 1.66
CA ILE A 49 -2.05 7.03 1.28
C ILE A 49 -2.71 7.96 0.26
N ASP A 50 -2.06 9.09 -0.03
CA ASP A 50 -2.52 10.07 -1.04
C ASP A 50 -3.95 10.60 -0.83
N ILE A 51 -4.28 10.94 0.42
CA ILE A 51 -5.63 11.40 0.83
C ILE A 51 -5.91 12.89 0.56
N LEU A 52 -4.90 13.65 0.10
CA LEU A 52 -5.00 15.11 -0.05
C LEU A 52 -5.48 15.56 -1.43
N THR A 53 -5.68 14.62 -2.36
CA THR A 53 -6.17 14.92 -3.71
C THR A 53 -7.65 15.32 -3.67
N ARG A 54 -7.93 16.62 -3.85
CA ARG A 54 -9.31 17.14 -3.86
C ARG A 54 -10.00 16.89 -5.19
N TYR A 55 -11.24 16.43 -5.09
CA TYR A 55 -12.14 16.33 -6.24
C TYR A 55 -12.47 17.71 -6.81
N GLY A 56 -12.55 17.81 -8.14
CA GLY A 56 -12.86 19.08 -8.83
C GLY A 56 -11.64 19.97 -9.13
N MET A 57 -10.42 19.58 -8.72
CA MET A 57 -9.21 20.23 -9.22
C MET A 57 -9.06 19.96 -10.73
N ARG A 58 -9.40 20.95 -11.55
CA ARG A 58 -9.32 20.89 -13.03
C ARG A 58 -7.88 20.61 -13.48
N LYS A 59 -7.56 19.38 -13.87
CA LYS A 59 -6.42 19.10 -14.77
C LYS A 59 -6.81 19.62 -16.17
N ARG A 60 -6.59 20.92 -16.43
CA ARG A 60 -6.89 21.57 -17.73
C ARG A 60 -6.25 20.86 -18.93
N THR A 61 -5.19 20.09 -18.72
CA THR A 61 -4.41 19.43 -19.79
C THR A 61 -4.84 17.98 -20.08
N ALA A 62 -5.53 17.30 -19.16
CA ALA A 62 -5.85 15.87 -19.30
C ALA A 62 -7.17 15.57 -20.05
N GLN A 63 -8.04 16.57 -20.17
CA GLN A 63 -9.35 16.40 -20.82
C GLN A 63 -9.24 16.31 -22.35
N THR A 64 -8.29 17.01 -22.97
CA THR A 64 -8.14 17.05 -24.44
C THR A 64 -7.74 15.71 -25.08
N TYR A 65 -7.05 14.83 -24.34
CA TYR A 65 -6.64 13.52 -24.87
C TYR A 65 -7.76 12.48 -24.86
N LYS A 66 -8.70 12.56 -23.91
CA LYS A 66 -9.75 11.54 -23.74
C LYS A 66 -10.91 11.70 -24.72
N THR A 67 -11.18 12.91 -25.20
CA THR A 67 -12.33 13.21 -26.08
C THR A 67 -12.14 12.82 -27.55
N VAL A 68 -10.92 12.48 -27.98
CA VAL A 68 -10.63 12.17 -29.40
C VAL A 68 -10.74 10.68 -29.75
N LYS A 69 -10.95 9.78 -28.78
CA LYS A 69 -10.99 8.32 -29.05
C LYS A 69 -12.34 7.67 -28.82
N HIS A 70 -13.11 8.10 -27.83
CA HIS A 70 -14.49 7.64 -27.61
C HIS A 70 -15.32 8.82 -27.12
N GLY A 71 -16.52 8.98 -27.69
CA GLY A 71 -17.46 10.05 -27.37
C GLY A 71 -17.60 10.26 -25.86
N ALA A 72 -17.66 11.53 -25.49
CA ALA A 72 -17.69 11.99 -24.12
C ALA A 72 -18.87 11.41 -23.36
N ASP A 73 -18.62 10.52 -22.39
CA ASP A 73 -19.51 10.21 -21.25
C ASP A 73 -18.71 9.62 -20.07
N GLY A 74 -17.56 10.23 -19.77
CA GLY A 74 -16.66 9.80 -18.70
C GLY A 74 -16.57 10.83 -17.57
N GLY A 75 -17.69 11.20 -16.96
CA GLY A 75 -17.67 12.06 -15.77
C GLY A 75 -16.80 11.45 -14.67
N SER A 76 -15.96 12.26 -14.01
CA SER A 76 -15.21 11.78 -12.86
C SER A 76 -16.18 11.26 -11.80
N VAL A 77 -15.87 10.09 -11.25
CA VAL A 77 -16.67 9.45 -10.20
C VAL A 77 -16.57 10.31 -8.94
N LYS A 78 -17.71 10.65 -8.31
CA LYS A 78 -17.70 11.46 -7.08
C LYS A 78 -16.98 10.71 -5.95
N PRO A 79 -16.35 11.41 -5.00
CA PRO A 79 -15.58 10.79 -3.92
C PRO A 79 -16.34 9.72 -3.14
N GLU A 80 -17.65 9.89 -2.95
CA GLU A 80 -18.50 8.97 -2.19
C GLU A 80 -18.57 7.58 -2.83
N PHE A 81 -18.47 7.51 -4.16
CA PHE A 81 -18.43 6.24 -4.88
C PHE A 81 -17.02 5.63 -4.94
N TYR A 82 -15.97 6.44 -4.83
CA TYR A 82 -14.60 5.94 -4.76
C TYR A 82 -14.38 5.15 -3.46
N GLY A 83 -14.85 5.68 -2.32
CA GLY A 83 -14.78 5.00 -1.04
C GLY A 83 -15.46 3.62 -1.05
N ARG A 84 -16.69 3.54 -1.58
CA ARG A 84 -17.41 2.26 -1.70
C ARG A 84 -16.66 1.24 -2.55
N ARG A 85 -16.20 1.65 -3.74
CA ARG A 85 -15.44 0.75 -4.64
C ARG A 85 -14.14 0.26 -4.00
N LEU A 86 -13.47 1.10 -3.21
CA LEU A 86 -12.26 0.70 -2.50
C LEU A 86 -12.55 -0.39 -1.48
N LEU A 87 -13.64 -0.24 -0.71
CA LEU A 87 -14.09 -1.24 0.26
C LEU A 87 -14.50 -2.54 -0.42
N ASP A 88 -15.28 -2.46 -1.50
CA ASP A 88 -15.67 -3.62 -2.32
C ASP A 88 -14.43 -4.37 -2.84
N LEU A 89 -13.42 -3.65 -3.33
CA LEU A 89 -12.18 -4.23 -3.84
C LEU A 89 -11.36 -4.92 -2.74
N GLN A 90 -11.38 -4.38 -1.52
CA GLN A 90 -10.74 -5.00 -0.36
C GLN A 90 -11.59 -6.13 0.26
N GLY A 91 -12.80 -6.38 -0.25
CA GLY A 91 -13.73 -7.37 0.30
C GLY A 91 -14.28 -6.97 1.69
N ILE A 92 -14.28 -5.68 2.02
CA ILE A 92 -14.77 -5.17 3.29
C ILE A 92 -16.27 -4.89 3.17
N GLU A 93 -17.10 -5.71 3.82
CA GLU A 93 -18.53 -5.45 3.92
C GLU A 93 -18.82 -4.38 4.97
N VAL A 94 -19.54 -3.33 4.58
CA VAL A 94 -20.02 -2.31 5.53
C VAL A 94 -21.30 -2.84 6.19
N THR A 95 -21.19 -3.46 7.35
CA THR A 95 -22.37 -3.78 8.17
C THR A 95 -22.95 -2.47 8.71
N SER A 96 -24.21 -2.16 8.38
CA SER A 96 -24.96 -1.09 9.02
C SER A 96 -25.04 -1.41 10.52
N GLY A 97 -24.51 -0.51 11.35
CA GLY A 97 -24.77 -0.50 12.79
C GLY A 97 -26.20 -0.12 13.11
#